data_AF-A0A838J656-F1
#
_entry.id   AF-A0A838J656-F1
#
_cell.length_a   1.000
_cell.length_b   1.000
_cell.length_c   1.000
_cell.angle_alpha   90.00
_cell.angle_beta   90.00
_cell.angle_gamma   90.00
#
_symmetry.space_group_name_H-M   'P 1'
#
loop_
_entity.id
_entity.type
_entity.pdbx_description
1 polymer ?
#
loop_
_entity_poly.entity_id
_entity_poly.type
_entity_poly.pdbx_seq_one_letter_code
_entity_poly.pdbx_strand_id
1 'polypeptide(L)'
;MIKIDYTREELIVLCELAIIPEESWRHIDTSSGQKKIGNCWALLKAGCQFSVLTKDNKRKKGTVFSVTNERTIWVEIEMKGVVPFKQGPYANSIPQIELFYIPTLERLEAANGEDWARSC
;
A
#
# COMPACT_ATOMS: atom_id res chain seq x y z
N MET A 1 8.06 -10.19 16.26
CA MET A 1 6.67 -9.74 16.49
C MET A 1 6.27 -8.89 15.30
N ILE A 2 5.12 -9.17 14.68
CA ILE A 2 4.68 -8.42 13.49
C ILE A 2 4.12 -7.07 13.95
N LYS A 3 4.74 -5.97 13.50
CA LYS A 3 4.20 -4.62 13.69
C LYS A 3 2.95 -4.45 12.83
N ILE A 4 1.88 -3.89 13.40
CA ILE A 4 0.58 -3.71 12.73
C ILE A 4 -0.04 -2.32 12.96
N ASP A 5 0.52 -1.56 13.89
CA ASP A 5 0.12 -0.22 14.31
C ASP A 5 0.92 0.86 13.55
N TYR A 6 0.95 0.75 12.22
CA TYR A 6 1.66 1.73 11.39
C TYR A 6 0.93 3.06 11.33
N THR A 7 1.69 4.14 11.52
CA THR A 7 1.18 5.50 11.24
C THR A 7 1.21 5.80 9.75
N ARG A 8 0.49 6.84 9.32
CA ARG A 8 0.53 7.31 7.93
C ARG A 8 1.95 7.70 7.53
N GLU A 9 2.65 8.41 8.39
CA GLU A 9 3.99 8.94 8.17
C GLU A 9 4.99 7.80 8.00
N GLU A 10 4.86 6.74 8.80
CA GLU A 10 5.69 5.53 8.65
C GLU A 10 5.44 4.84 7.31
N LEU A 11 4.19 4.68 6.89
CA LEU A 11 3.86 4.08 5.60
C LEU A 11 4.37 4.92 4.43
N ILE A 12 4.28 6.25 4.53
CA ILE A 12 4.83 7.18 3.54
C ILE A 12 6.34 6.96 3.40
N VAL A 13 7.09 6.93 4.51
CA VAL A 13 8.55 6.73 4.50
C VAL A 13 8.89 5.38 3.87
N LEU A 14 8.16 4.32 4.20
CA LEU A 14 8.38 3.00 3.61
C LEU A 14 8.10 2.99 2.10
N CYS A 15 7.07 3.69 1.63
CA CYS A 15 6.85 3.86 0.19
C CYS A 15 7.98 4.63 -0.49
N GLU A 16 8.49 5.70 0.12
CA GLU A 16 9.61 6.48 -0.41
C GLU A 16 10.88 5.63 -0.53
N LEU A 17 11.19 4.82 0.48
CA LEU A 17 12.32 3.88 0.47
C LEU A 17 12.13 2.72 -0.52
N ALA A 18 10.89 2.29 -0.78
CA ALA A 18 10.58 1.22 -1.71
C ALA A 18 10.67 1.64 -3.18
N ILE A 19 10.65 2.95 -3.46
CA ILE A 19 10.84 3.48 -4.81
C ILE A 19 12.35 3.50 -5.11
N ILE A 20 12.77 2.68 -6.07
CA ILE A 20 14.17 2.51 -6.43
C ILE A 20 14.39 2.85 -7.91
N PRO A 21 15.64 3.21 -8.32
CA PRO A 21 15.95 3.49 -9.71
C PRO A 21 15.66 2.32 -10.66
N GLU A 22 15.28 2.61 -11.91
CA GLU A 22 14.90 1.60 -12.90
C GLU A 22 16.01 0.58 -13.17
N GLU A 23 17.27 1.02 -13.17
CA GLU A 23 18.44 0.15 -13.33
C GLU A 23 18.59 -0.89 -12.22
N SER A 24 17.94 -0.66 -11.07
CA SER A 24 17.94 -1.58 -9.93
C SER A 24 16.77 -2.57 -9.96
N TRP A 25 15.82 -2.38 -10.89
CA TRP A 25 14.66 -3.25 -11.04
C TRP A 25 15.08 -4.62 -11.58
N ARG A 26 14.62 -5.69 -10.95
CA ARG A 26 14.83 -7.07 -11.40
C ARG A 26 13.47 -7.78 -11.46
N HIS A 27 13.23 -8.63 -12.45
CA HIS A 27 11.96 -9.36 -12.67
C HIS A 27 10.78 -8.55 -13.25
N ILE A 28 9.79 -9.30 -13.76
CA ILE A 28 8.71 -8.84 -14.65
C ILE A 28 7.66 -7.92 -13.99
N ASP A 29 7.58 -7.92 -12.66
CA ASP A 29 6.57 -7.16 -11.90
C ASP A 29 7.04 -5.79 -11.40
N THR A 30 8.22 -5.32 -11.82
CA THR A 30 8.86 -4.11 -11.26
C THR A 30 8.17 -2.81 -11.64
N SER A 31 7.86 -2.58 -12.91
CA SER A 31 7.20 -1.33 -13.31
C SER A 31 5.78 -1.21 -12.71
N SER A 32 5.05 -2.32 -12.60
CA SER A 32 3.72 -2.37 -11.98
C SER A 32 3.80 -2.20 -10.47
N GLY A 33 4.75 -2.87 -9.80
CA GLY A 33 5.00 -2.74 -8.38
C GLY A 33 5.38 -1.31 -7.99
N GLN A 34 6.31 -0.71 -8.72
CA GLN A 34 6.76 0.67 -8.50
C GLN A 34 5.62 1.68 -8.70
N LYS A 35 4.80 1.51 -9.74
CA LYS A 35 3.58 2.32 -9.94
C LYS A 35 2.59 2.16 -8.78
N LYS A 36 2.37 0.94 -8.29
CA LYS A 36 1.48 0.69 -7.13
C LYS A 36 2.00 1.33 -5.86
N ILE A 37 3.30 1.26 -5.58
CA ILE A 37 3.92 1.96 -4.46
C ILE A 37 3.76 3.48 -4.60
N GLY A 38 4.02 4.04 -5.79
CA GLY A 38 3.83 5.46 -6.08
C GLY A 38 2.39 5.93 -5.87
N ASN A 39 1.41 5.14 -6.31
CA ASN A 39 -0.01 5.42 -6.07
C ASN A 39 -0.33 5.39 -4.58
N CYS A 40 0.12 4.36 -3.85
CA CYS A 40 -0.07 4.26 -2.40
C CYS A 40 0.50 5.49 -1.67
N TRP A 41 1.75 5.86 -1.99
CA TRP A 41 2.41 7.05 -1.48
C TRP A 41 1.59 8.33 -1.71
N ALA A 42 1.12 8.53 -2.95
CA ALA A 42 0.35 9.71 -3.32
C ALA A 42 -0.96 9.81 -2.54
N LEU A 43 -1.68 8.70 -2.38
CA LEU A 43 -2.95 8.66 -1.64
C LEU A 43 -2.75 8.88 -0.14
N LEU A 44 -1.69 8.30 0.45
CA LEU A 44 -1.33 8.54 1.85
C LEU A 44 -1.01 10.02 2.08
N LYS A 45 -0.17 10.64 1.22
CA LYS A 45 0.15 12.08 1.29
C LYS A 45 -1.07 12.97 1.08
N ALA A 46 -2.04 12.54 0.26
CA ALA A 46 -3.30 13.25 0.05
C ALA A 46 -4.26 13.19 1.26
N GLY A 47 -3.91 12.45 2.32
CA GLY A 47 -4.72 12.34 3.53
C GLY A 47 -5.90 11.38 3.41
N CYS A 48 -5.87 10.45 2.45
CA CYS A 48 -6.87 9.39 2.37
C CYS A 48 -6.92 8.56 3.67
N GLN A 49 -8.10 8.05 3.99
CA GLN A 49 -8.27 7.11 5.10
C GLN A 49 -7.67 5.77 4.71
N PHE A 50 -7.01 5.10 5.66
CA PHE A 50 -6.38 3.82 5.40
C PHE A 50 -6.57 2.86 6.56
N SER A 51 -6.35 1.57 6.30
CA SER A 51 -6.34 0.52 7.31
C SER A 51 -5.29 -0.52 6.98
N VAL A 52 -4.47 -0.87 7.97
CA VAL A 52 -3.54 -2.00 7.89
C VAL A 52 -4.33 -3.30 8.07
N LEU A 53 -4.23 -4.19 7.09
CA LEU A 53 -4.93 -5.47 7.13
C LEU A 53 -4.20 -6.46 8.04
N THR A 54 -4.95 -6.96 9.02
CA THR A 54 -4.54 -7.96 10.01
C THR A 54 -5.42 -9.20 9.85
N LYS A 55 -5.13 -10.25 10.63
CA LYS A 55 -5.98 -11.45 10.64
C LYS A 55 -7.42 -11.14 11.10
N ASP A 56 -7.59 -10.12 11.94
CA ASP A 56 -8.84 -9.83 12.64
C ASP A 56 -9.76 -8.89 11.85
N ASN A 57 -9.19 -7.97 11.05
CA ASN A 57 -9.95 -6.96 10.30
C ASN A 57 -9.99 -7.16 8.78
N LYS A 58 -9.41 -8.26 8.25
CA LYS A 58 -9.48 -8.56 6.81
C LYS A 58 -10.92 -8.82 6.35
N ARG A 59 -11.29 -8.33 5.16
CA ARG A 59 -12.59 -8.61 4.56
C ARG A 59 -12.70 -10.11 4.22
N LYS A 60 -13.78 -10.77 4.68
CA LYS A 60 -13.99 -12.23 4.53
C LYS A 60 -14.41 -12.67 3.12
N LYS A 61 -14.69 -11.77 2.17
CA LYS A 61 -15.17 -12.10 0.82
C LYS A 61 -14.24 -11.56 -0.26
N GLY A 62 -13.65 -12.45 -1.05
CA GLY A 62 -13.03 -12.14 -2.36
C GLY A 62 -11.53 -11.82 -2.35
N THR A 63 -10.97 -11.35 -1.25
CA THR A 63 -9.53 -11.05 -1.13
C THR A 63 -8.78 -12.25 -0.52
N VAL A 64 -8.11 -12.99 -1.39
CA VAL A 64 -7.19 -14.07 -1.03
C VAL A 64 -6.09 -13.50 -0.11
N PHE A 65 -6.02 -14.00 1.13
CA PHE A 65 -4.92 -13.94 2.12
C PHE A 65 -4.07 -12.65 2.28
N SER A 66 -4.60 -11.46 1.98
CA SER A 66 -3.86 -10.20 2.13
C SER A 66 -3.82 -9.75 3.59
N VAL A 67 -2.86 -10.29 4.34
CA VAL A 67 -2.65 -10.05 5.77
C VAL A 67 -1.21 -9.61 5.98
N THR A 68 -1.03 -8.51 6.71
CA THR A 68 0.28 -7.99 7.08
C THR A 68 1.09 -9.05 7.80
N ASN A 69 2.34 -9.22 7.36
CA ASN A 69 3.29 -10.16 7.91
C ASN A 69 4.69 -9.53 7.98
N GLU A 70 5.70 -10.33 8.28
CA GLU A 70 7.08 -9.88 8.48
C GLU A 70 7.72 -9.27 7.21
N ARG A 71 7.18 -9.54 6.02
CA ARG A 71 7.75 -9.10 4.73
C ARG A 71 6.88 -8.09 3.99
N THR A 72 5.59 -8.07 4.26
CA THR A 72 4.61 -7.30 3.49
C THR A 72 3.57 -6.69 4.41
N ILE A 73 3.39 -5.38 4.28
CA ILE A 73 2.34 -4.60 4.91
C ILE A 73 1.21 -4.45 3.90
N TRP A 74 0.03 -4.96 4.23
CA TRP A 74 -1.15 -4.82 3.38
C TRP A 74 -1.98 -3.65 3.86
N VAL A 75 -2.29 -2.73 2.96
CA VAL A 75 -3.00 -1.48 3.27
C VAL A 75 -4.20 -1.32 2.36
N GLU A 76 -5.39 -1.21 2.95
CA GLU A 76 -6.57 -0.71 2.24
C GLU A 76 -6.61 0.80 2.36
N ILE A 77 -6.80 1.50 1.24
CA ILE A 77 -6.99 2.95 1.21
C ILE A 77 -8.39 3.25 0.66
N GLU A 78 -9.12 4.11 1.37
CA GLU A 78 -10.43 4.59 0.97
C GLU A 78 -10.32 5.98 0.32
N MET A 79 -10.87 6.07 -0.88
CA MET A 79 -10.93 7.28 -1.68
C MET A 79 -12.37 7.70 -1.87
N LYS A 80 -12.60 9.01 -1.91
CA LYS A 80 -13.89 9.55 -2.35
C LYS A 80 -14.11 9.10 -3.80
N GLY A 81 -15.23 8.43 -4.07
CA GLY A 81 -15.62 8.11 -5.44
C GLY A 81 -15.82 9.38 -6.28
N VAL A 82 -16.09 9.25 -7.58
CA VAL A 82 -16.28 10.42 -8.47
C VAL A 82 -17.57 11.19 -8.16
N VAL A 83 -18.55 10.54 -7.49
CA VAL A 83 -19.90 11.07 -7.27
C VAL A 83 -19.94 12.33 -6.37
N PRO A 84 -19.26 12.42 -5.22
CA PRO A 84 -19.27 13.62 -4.38
C PRO A 84 -18.65 14.84 -5.07
N PHE A 85 -17.76 14.64 -6.04
CA PHE A 85 -17.17 15.73 -6.82
C PHE A 85 -18.12 16.27 -7.91
N LYS A 86 -19.10 15.47 -8.36
CA LYS A 86 -20.07 15.86 -9.40
C LYS A 86 -21.42 16.32 -8.85
N GLN A 87 -21.87 15.74 -7.72
CA GLN A 87 -23.21 15.95 -7.16
C GLN A 87 -23.19 16.70 -5.81
N GLY A 88 -22.00 17.12 -5.35
CA GLY A 88 -21.81 17.81 -4.08
C GLY A 88 -21.55 16.86 -2.90
N PRO A 89 -21.11 17.40 -1.75
CA PRO A 89 -20.62 16.61 -0.60
C PRO A 89 -21.69 15.75 0.09
N TYR A 90 -22.97 15.95 -0.25
CA TYR A 90 -24.12 15.24 0.33
C TYR A 90 -24.61 14.07 -0.52
N ALA A 91 -24.02 13.83 -1.69
CA ALA A 91 -24.38 12.69 -2.52
C ALA A 91 -23.83 11.39 -1.93
N ASN A 92 -24.69 10.40 -1.73
CA ASN A 92 -24.31 9.06 -1.27
C ASN A 92 -23.37 8.43 -2.30
N SER A 93 -22.06 8.45 -2.02
CA SER A 93 -21.07 7.72 -2.81
C SER A 93 -20.54 6.53 -2.01
N ILE A 94 -20.53 5.37 -2.64
CA ILE A 94 -19.75 4.25 -2.13
C ILE A 94 -18.27 4.64 -2.27
N PRO A 95 -17.47 4.63 -1.17
CA PRO A 95 -16.06 4.92 -1.27
C PRO A 95 -15.38 3.90 -2.19
N GLN A 96 -14.45 4.39 -3.01
CA GLN A 96 -13.60 3.51 -3.80
C GLN A 96 -12.48 3.01 -2.88
N ILE A 97 -12.30 1.69 -2.85
CA ILE A 97 -11.37 1.04 -1.93
C ILE A 97 -10.36 0.30 -2.79
N GLU A 98 -9.09 0.57 -2.55
CA GLU A 98 -7.99 -0.08 -3.26
C GLU A 98 -7.02 -0.71 -2.26
N LEU A 99 -6.49 -1.86 -2.66
CA LEU A 99 -5.58 -2.66 -1.85
C LEU A 99 -4.16 -2.49 -2.36
N PHE A 100 -3.28 -2.06 -1.46
CA PHE A 100 -1.85 -1.89 -1.71
C PHE A 100 -1.05 -2.85 -0.83
N TYR A 101 0.18 -3.12 -1.26
CA TYR A 101 1.18 -3.79 -0.44
C TYR A 101 2.44 -2.94 -0.41
N ILE A 102 3.06 -2.84 0.76
CA ILE A 102 4.29 -2.08 1.01
C ILE A 102 5.30 -3.06 1.64
N PRO A 103 6.55 -3.10 1.20
CA PRO A 103 7.57 -3.91 1.88
C PRO A 103 7.81 -3.38 3.31
N THR A 104 8.12 -4.28 4.24
CA THR A 104 8.54 -3.91 5.60
C THR A 104 9.93 -3.25 5.59
N LEU A 105 10.24 -2.50 6.63
CA LEU A 105 11.58 -1.90 6.80
C LEU A 105 12.68 -2.97 6.72
N GLU A 106 12.51 -4.09 7.43
CA GLU A 106 13.44 -5.21 7.42
C GLU A 106 13.68 -5.75 6.00
N ARG A 107 12.62 -5.85 5.19
CA ARG A 107 12.73 -6.29 3.79
C ARG A 107 13.49 -5.29 2.93
N LEU A 108 13.26 -3.99 3.15
CA LEU A 108 13.96 -2.91 2.43
C LEU A 108 15.45 -2.86 2.81
N GLU A 109 15.76 -2.96 4.09
CA GLU A 109 17.14 -3.01 4.59
C GLU A 109 17.89 -4.23 4.04
N ALA A 110 17.24 -5.40 4.02
CA ALA A 110 17.82 -6.61 3.44
C ALA A 110 18.05 -6.51 1.91
N ALA A 111 17.24 -5.70 1.21
CA ALA A 111 17.44 -5.44 -0.22
C ALA A 111 18.60 -4.46 -0.48
N ASN A 112 18.99 -3.66 0.52
CA ASN A 112 20.13 -2.72 0.46
C ASN A 112 20.08 -1.78 -0.77
N GLY A 113 18.90 -1.23 -1.06
CA GLY A 113 18.66 -0.37 -2.22
C GLY A 113 18.51 -1.10 -3.56
N GLU A 114 18.64 -2.43 -3.59
CA GLU A 114 18.27 -3.26 -4.74
C GLU A 114 16.77 -3.59 -4.73
N ASP A 115 16.34 -4.35 -5.75
CA ASP A 115 14.96 -4.82 -5.87
C ASP A 115 14.51 -5.71 -4.68
N TRP A 116 13.54 -5.19 -3.94
CA TRP A 116 12.88 -5.90 -2.85
C TRP A 116 11.80 -6.89 -3.33
N ALA A 117 11.39 -6.87 -4.61
CA ALA A 117 10.35 -7.74 -5.15
C ALA A 117 10.77 -9.21 -5.31
N ARG A 118 12.06 -9.52 -5.17
CA ARG A 118 12.68 -10.86 -5.23
C ARG A 118 12.12 -11.96 -4.29
N SER A 119 11.18 -11.64 -3.42
CA SER A 119 10.81 -12.48 -2.27
C SER A 119 9.31 -12.67 -2.03
N CYS A 120 8.49 -12.43 -3.06
CA CYS A 120 7.08 -12.81 -3.06
C CYS A 120 6.88 -14.28 -3.44
#